data_AF-A0AAW5UW04-F1
#
_entry.id   AF-A0AAW5UW04-F1
#
_cell.length_a   1.000
_cell.length_b   1.000
_cell.length_c   1.000
_cell.angle_alpha   90.00
_cell.angle_beta   90.00
_cell.angle_gamma   90.00
#
_symmetry.space_group_name_H-M   'P 1'
#
loop_
_entity.id
_entity.type
_entity.pdbx_description
1 polymer ?
#
loop_
_entity_poly.entity_id
_entity_poly.type
_entity_poly.pdbx_seq_one_letter_code
_entity_poly.pdbx_strand_id
1 'polypeptide(L)'
;MTNHDFWMSISDIINEGFTSEGLAKLDDYAEQFSTGKILYKRFSPSEQLGCVKGGTIHVIASLLAGAEVGTDQLSAPEQQNQKVS
;
A
#
# COMPACT_ATOMS: atom_id res chain seq x y z
N MET A 1 -4.41 -2.41 -17.41
CA MET A 1 -4.66 -3.13 -16.15
C MET A 1 -5.92 -2.56 -15.54
N THR A 2 -6.87 -3.39 -15.13
CA THR A 2 -8.04 -2.93 -14.38
C THR A 2 -7.69 -2.73 -12.91
N ASN A 3 -8.54 -2.05 -12.14
CA ASN A 3 -8.36 -1.90 -10.68
C ASN A 3 -8.32 -3.27 -9.98
N HIS A 4 -9.14 -4.23 -10.45
CA HIS A 4 -9.15 -5.59 -9.91
C HIS A 4 -7.84 -6.33 -10.18
N ASP A 5 -7.35 -6.28 -11.42
CA ASP A 5 -6.08 -6.92 -11.80
C ASP A 5 -4.90 -6.37 -10.99
N PHE A 6 -4.89 -5.05 -10.73
CA PHE A 6 -3.86 -4.43 -9.92
C PHE A 6 -3.84 -5.01 -8.50
N TRP A 7 -5.01 -5.05 -7.85
CA TRP A 7 -5.09 -5.54 -6.48
C TRP A 7 -4.82 -7.04 -6.36
N MET A 8 -5.23 -7.83 -7.36
CA MET A 8 -4.79 -9.22 -7.44
C MET A 8 -3.28 -9.31 -7.54
N SER A 9 -2.63 -8.49 -8.38
CA SER A 9 -1.17 -8.49 -8.46
C SER A 9 -0.50 -8.11 -7.13
N ILE A 10 -1.04 -7.16 -6.35
CA ILE A 10 -0.50 -6.85 -5.02
C ILE A 10 -0.70 -8.02 -4.06
N SER A 11 -1.87 -8.67 -4.08
CA SER A 11 -2.16 -9.87 -3.28
C SER A 11 -1.17 -10.99 -3.59
N ASP A 12 -0.88 -11.24 -4.88
CA ASP A 12 0.07 -12.25 -5.32
C ASP A 12 1.48 -11.95 -4.79
N ILE A 13 1.95 -10.70 -4.88
CA ILE A 13 3.26 -10.28 -4.34
C ILE A 13 3.37 -10.58 -2.84
N ILE A 14 2.31 -10.33 -2.08
CA ILE A 14 2.27 -10.61 -0.63
C ILE A 14 2.29 -12.12 -0.37
N ASN A 15 1.45 -12.89 -1.08
CA ASN A 15 1.31 -14.33 -0.88
C ASN A 15 2.53 -15.13 -1.33
N GLU A 16 3.27 -14.63 -2.32
CA GLU A 16 4.54 -15.21 -2.79
C GLU A 16 5.74 -14.82 -1.89
N GLY A 17 5.54 -13.96 -0.90
CA GLY A 17 6.57 -13.58 0.06
C GLY A 17 7.60 -12.59 -0.48
N PHE A 18 7.17 -11.64 -1.32
CA PHE A 18 8.01 -10.54 -1.84
C PHE A 18 9.25 -11.03 -2.62
N THR A 19 9.03 -11.87 -3.63
CA THR A 19 10.07 -12.29 -4.56
C THR A 19 10.74 -11.10 -5.25
N SER A 20 11.96 -11.28 -5.80
CA SER A 20 12.64 -10.20 -6.53
C SER A 20 11.82 -9.63 -7.69
N GLU A 21 11.04 -10.48 -8.37
CA GLU A 21 10.10 -10.02 -9.41
C GLU A 21 8.96 -9.20 -8.82
N GLY A 22 8.39 -9.65 -7.69
CA GLY A 22 7.35 -8.90 -6.98
C GLY A 22 7.84 -7.53 -6.50
N LEU A 23 9.07 -7.45 -5.98
CA LEU A 23 9.69 -6.18 -5.58
C LEU A 23 9.88 -5.24 -6.78
N ALA A 24 10.36 -5.74 -7.92
CA ALA A 24 10.50 -4.93 -9.13
C ALA A 24 9.14 -4.42 -9.65
N LYS A 25 8.06 -5.20 -9.51
CA LYS A 25 6.69 -4.74 -9.82
C LYS A 25 6.22 -3.65 -8.86
N LEU A 26 6.52 -3.75 -7.57
CA LEU A 26 6.20 -2.69 -6.59
C LEU A 26 6.90 -1.37 -6.94
N ASP A 27 8.16 -1.42 -7.37
CA ASP A 27 8.89 -0.24 -7.83
C ASP A 27 8.22 0.40 -9.07
N ASP A 28 7.83 -0.41 -10.07
CA ASP A 28 7.10 0.07 -11.25
C ASP A 28 5.73 0.68 -10.88
N TYR A 29 4.99 0.06 -9.97
CA TYR A 29 3.73 0.62 -9.47
C TYR A 29 3.93 1.93 -8.72
N ALA A 30 5.01 2.06 -7.94
CA ALA A 30 5.34 3.30 -7.25
C ALA A 30 5.70 4.43 -8.23
N GLU A 31 6.41 4.13 -9.32
CA GLU A 31 6.68 5.08 -10.38
C GLU A 31 5.38 5.51 -11.10
N GLN A 32 4.52 4.56 -11.45
CA GLN A 32 3.24 4.85 -12.10
C GLN A 32 2.28 5.67 -11.22
N PHE A 33 2.27 5.40 -9.91
CA PHE A 33 1.55 6.19 -8.93
C PHE A 33 2.11 7.62 -8.83
N SER A 34 3.44 7.76 -8.79
CA SER A 34 4.11 9.05 -8.64
C SER A 34 3.99 9.93 -9.87
N THR A 35 3.91 9.33 -11.05
CA THR A 35 3.73 10.02 -12.33
C THR A 35 2.26 10.26 -12.68
N GLY A 36 1.32 9.83 -11.83
CA GLY A 36 -0.12 9.98 -12.06
C GLY A 36 -0.65 9.12 -13.21
N LYS A 37 0.14 8.16 -13.72
CA LYS A 37 -0.31 7.16 -14.71
C LYS A 37 -1.35 6.21 -14.12
N ILE A 38 -1.28 5.98 -12.81
CA ILE A 38 -2.32 5.30 -12.04
C ILE A 38 -2.94 6.31 -11.06
N LEU A 39 -4.26 6.49 -11.16
CA LEU A 39 -5.04 7.28 -10.21
C LEU A 39 -5.73 6.34 -9.22
N TYR A 40 -5.39 6.51 -7.95
CA TYR A 40 -5.85 5.66 -6.89
C TYR A 40 -7.06 6.28 -6.18
N LYS A 41 -8.26 5.73 -6.41
CA LYS A 41 -9.50 6.30 -5.84
C LYS A 41 -9.55 6.35 -4.31
N ARG A 42 -8.74 5.54 -3.62
CA ARG A 42 -8.64 5.52 -2.14
C ARG A 42 -7.94 6.76 -1.60
N PHE A 43 -7.14 7.46 -2.42
CA PHE A 43 -6.45 8.68 -2.03
C PHE A 43 -7.05 9.89 -2.76
N SER A 44 -7.37 10.94 -2.00
CA SER A 44 -7.56 12.27 -2.57
C SER A 44 -6.27 12.75 -3.24
N PRO A 45 -6.34 13.74 -4.15
CA PRO A 45 -5.15 14.32 -4.77
C PRO A 45 -4.09 14.78 -3.75
N SER A 46 -4.52 15.32 -2.61
CA SER A 46 -3.64 15.77 -1.53
C SER A 46 -2.95 14.61 -0.81
N GLU A 47 -3.67 13.51 -0.56
CA GLU A 47 -3.10 12.30 0.05
C GLU A 47 -2.12 11.62 -0.91
N GLN A 48 -2.44 11.55 -2.20
CA GLN A 48 -1.53 11.04 -3.23
C GLN A 48 -0.26 11.88 -3.30
N LEU A 49 -0.38 13.21 -3.28
CA LEU A 49 0.79 14.10 -3.19
C LEU A 49 1.60 13.86 -1.90
N GLY A 50 0.94 13.62 -0.78
CA GLY A 50 1.58 13.25 0.48
C GLY A 50 2.43 11.99 0.35
N CYS A 51 1.88 10.95 -0.28
CA CYS A 51 2.59 9.69 -0.52
C CYS A 51 3.84 9.92 -1.40
N VAL A 52 3.70 10.67 -2.49
CA VAL A 52 4.80 10.98 -3.41
C VAL A 52 5.92 11.78 -2.72
N LYS A 53 5.57 12.75 -1.85
CA LYS A 53 6.57 13.50 -1.07
C LYS A 53 7.34 12.63 -0.08
N GLY A 54 6.78 11.52 0.37
CA GLY A 54 7.46 10.51 1.19
C GLY A 54 8.47 9.66 0.43
N GLY A 55 8.51 9.76 -0.91
CA GLY A 55 9.39 8.97 -1.78
C GLY A 55 8.86 7.57 -2.08
N THR A 56 9.60 6.82 -2.90
CA THR A 56 9.19 5.50 -3.44
C THR A 56 8.77 4.51 -2.35
N ILE A 57 9.55 4.41 -1.27
CA ILE A 57 9.25 3.49 -0.16
C ILE A 57 7.90 3.83 0.49
N HIS A 58 7.60 5.12 0.64
CA HIS A 58 6.33 5.54 1.23
C HIS A 58 5.16 5.21 0.31
N VAL A 59 5.31 5.44 -1.00
CA VAL A 59 4.31 5.04 -1.99
C VAL A 59 4.07 3.52 -1.95
N ILE A 60 5.12 2.71 -1.92
CA ILE A 60 4.99 1.24 -1.82
C ILE A 60 4.26 0.85 -0.53
N ALA A 61 4.61 1.45 0.61
CA ALA A 61 3.93 1.20 1.87
C ALA A 61 2.43 1.56 1.80
N SER A 62 2.08 2.69 1.16
CA SER A 62 0.69 3.10 0.94
C SER A 62 -0.07 2.15 0.01
N LEU A 63 0.58 1.62 -1.03
CA LEU A 63 -0.02 0.62 -1.92
C LEU A 63 -0.27 -0.70 -1.18
N LEU A 64 0.71 -1.18 -0.40
CA LEU A 64 0.58 -2.40 0.39
C LEU A 64 -0.48 -2.26 1.49
N ALA A 65 -0.54 -1.13 2.18
CA ALA A 65 -1.58 -0.84 3.18
C ALA A 65 -2.97 -0.72 2.54
N GLY A 66 -3.02 -0.39 1.24
CA GLY A 66 -4.27 -0.30 0.50
C GLY A 66 -4.81 -1.64 0.02
N ALA A 67 -3.98 -2.68 -0.02
CA ALA A 67 -4.42 -4.03 -0.34
C ALA A 67 -5.29 -4.53 0.82
N GLU A 68 -6.53 -4.90 0.54
CA GLU A 68 -7.40 -5.60 1.49
C GLU A 68 -6.86 -7.02 1.75
N VAL A 69 -5.67 -7.11 2.35
CA VAL A 69 -5.16 -8.32 2.98
C VAL A 69 -5.72 -8.38 4.40
N GLY A 70 -5.96 -9.59 4.91
CA GLY A 70 -6.73 -9.85 6.14
C GLY A 70 -6.31 -9.07 7.41
N THR A 71 -5.18 -8.36 7.41
CA THR A 71 -4.80 -7.34 8.39
C THR A 71 -5.78 -6.16 8.51
N ASP A 72 -6.50 -5.79 7.45
CA ASP A 72 -7.60 -4.79 7.52
C ASP A 72 -8.77 -5.28 8.41
N GLN A 73 -8.78 -6.57 8.81
CA GLN A 73 -9.74 -7.14 9.76
C GLN A 73 -9.20 -7.27 11.19
N LEU A 74 -7.93 -6.91 11.43
CA LEU A 74 -7.35 -6.92 12.76
C LEU A 74 -7.45 -5.52 13.37
N SER A 75 -8.29 -5.38 14.40
CA SER A 75 -8.33 -4.19 15.24
C SER A 75 -6.94 -3.92 15.81
N ALA A 76 -6.52 -2.65 15.84
CA ALA A 76 -5.33 -2.25 16.58
C ALA A 76 -5.40 -2.80 18.02
N PRO A 77 -4.29 -3.31 18.59
CA PRO A 77 -4.31 -3.79 19.97
C PRO A 77 -4.77 -2.66 20.89
N GLU A 78 -5.81 -2.92 21.69
CA GLU A 78 -6.27 -1.98 22.70
C GLU A 78 -5.13 -1.78 23.71
N GLN A 79 -4.49 -0.61 23.70
CA GLN A 79 -3.59 -0.24 24.80
C GLN A 79 -4.42 -0.14 26.08
N GLN A 80 -4.32 -1.15 26.94
CA GLN A 80 -4.73 -1.00 28.34
C GLN A 80 -3.80 0.03 28.97
N ASN A 81 -4.25 1.29 29.04
CA ASN A 81 -3.68 2.29 29.92
C ASN A 81 -3.81 1.78 31.36
N GLN A 82 -2.80 1.05 31.84
CA GLN A 82 -2.62 0.85 33.27
C GLN A 82 -2.30 2.22 33.86
N LYS A 83 -3.33 2.86 34.42
CA LYS A 83 -3.14 3.92 35.40
C LYS A 83 -2.24 3.34 36.50
N VAL A 84 -0.99 3.77 36.51
CA VAL A 84 -0.13 3.60 37.67
C VAL A 84 -0.69 4.56 38.72
N SER A 85 -1.38 3.99 39.72
CA SER A 85 -1.80 4.70 40.93
C SER A 85 -0.61 5.03 41.81
#